data_AF-A0A7R9YHI6-F1
#
_entry.id   AF-A0A7R9YHI6-F1
#
_cell.length_a   1.000
_cell.length_b   1.000
_cell.length_c   1.000
_cell.angle_alpha   90.00
_cell.angle_beta   90.00
_cell.angle_gamma   90.00
#
_symmetry.space_group_name_H-M   'P 1'
#
loop_
_entity.id
_entity.type
_entity.pdbx_description
1 polymer ?
#
loop_
_entity_poly.entity_id
_entity_poly.type
_entity_poly.pdbx_seq_one_letter_code
_entity_poly.pdbx_strand_id
1 'polypeptide(L)'
;GTRDVMQGGGGSHNGPGAIARLIRDVPPGLPDCRSRMTKLIEEVCLTANNCPVSRVVLGGFSQGAMTALDAALSMPADKRVGGVVSLSGAPLVVDEWAAKLQSHRGLPVLITHGRADGTLPFQVAGWLEELLKHNGAVVTTAFHSGGHDFGPPSVHEALRAFLEARAQA
;
A
#
# COMPACT_ATOMS: atom_id res chain seq x y z
N GLY A 1 -15.69 -4.70 -0.86
CA GLY A 1 -14.86 -4.97 -2.05
C GLY A 1 -14.24 -3.68 -2.51
N THR A 2 -12.95 -3.67 -2.86
CA THR A 2 -12.20 -2.48 -3.33
C THR A 2 -12.65 -1.96 -4.70
N ARG A 3 -13.46 -2.75 -5.44
CA ARG A 3 -13.95 -2.48 -6.80
C ARG A 3 -14.57 -1.10 -7.03
N ASP A 4 -15.13 -0.47 -5.99
CA ASP A 4 -15.81 0.83 -6.12
C ASP A 4 -14.92 2.03 -5.75
N VAL A 5 -13.68 1.80 -5.30
CA VAL A 5 -12.81 2.89 -4.80
C VAL A 5 -12.36 3.83 -5.92
N MET A 6 -12.12 3.30 -7.12
CA MET A 6 -11.54 4.06 -8.24
C MET A 6 -12.49 4.23 -9.42
N GLN A 7 -13.80 4.01 -9.24
CA GLN A 7 -14.77 4.20 -10.33
C GLN A 7 -15.13 5.68 -10.47
N GLY A 8 -14.37 6.38 -11.32
CA GLY A 8 -14.63 7.76 -11.70
C GLY A 8 -14.01 8.08 -13.06
N GLY A 9 -14.76 7.89 -14.14
CA GLY A 9 -14.46 8.41 -15.49
C GLY A 9 -14.10 7.36 -16.53
N GLY A 10 -14.97 7.16 -17.52
CA GLY A 10 -14.83 6.23 -18.65
C GLY A 10 -13.81 6.65 -19.71
N GLY A 11 -12.55 6.80 -19.32
CA GLY A 11 -11.40 6.95 -20.21
C GLY A 11 -10.29 5.99 -19.80
N SER A 12 -9.43 5.59 -20.73
CA SER A 12 -8.36 4.61 -20.53
C SER A 12 -7.66 4.80 -19.17
N HIS A 13 -7.77 3.82 -18.27
CA HIS A 13 -7.26 3.90 -16.90
C HIS A 13 -5.72 3.92 -16.79
N ASN A 14 -4.99 3.89 -17.92
CA ASN A 14 -3.55 3.68 -17.98
C ASN A 14 -2.77 4.87 -18.59
N GLY A 15 -3.38 6.07 -18.64
CA GLY A 15 -2.75 7.29 -19.18
C GLY A 15 -2.09 8.16 -18.10
N PRO A 16 -1.10 9.00 -18.43
CA PRO A 16 -0.45 9.92 -17.48
C PRO A 16 -1.43 10.82 -16.71
N GLY A 17 -2.53 11.23 -17.35
CA GLY A 17 -3.59 12.02 -16.71
C GLY A 17 -4.40 11.26 -15.65
N ALA A 18 -4.57 9.95 -15.80
CA ALA A 18 -5.24 9.12 -14.80
C ALA A 18 -4.37 8.98 -13.55
N ILE A 19 -3.07 8.71 -13.73
CA ILE A 19 -2.09 8.61 -12.64
C ILE A 19 -1.98 9.95 -11.90
N ALA A 20 -1.92 11.08 -12.62
CA ALA A 20 -1.86 12.40 -12.02
C ALA A 20 -3.09 12.74 -11.15
N ARG A 21 -4.29 12.26 -11.54
CA ARG A 21 -5.50 12.40 -10.72
C ARG A 21 -5.42 11.55 -9.46
N LEU A 22 -4.97 10.30 -9.55
CA LEU A 22 -4.80 9.44 -8.36
C LEU A 22 -3.84 10.04 -7.34
N ILE A 23 -2.77 10.67 -7.82
CA ILE A 23 -1.77 11.33 -6.97
C ILE A 23 -2.37 12.51 -6.19
N ARG A 24 -3.29 13.26 -6.80
CA ARG A 24 -3.78 14.54 -6.27
C ARG A 24 -5.14 14.44 -5.58
N ASP A 25 -6.09 13.78 -6.24
CA ASP A 25 -7.49 13.84 -5.88
C ASP A 25 -7.86 12.64 -5.01
N VAL A 26 -8.67 12.88 -3.99
CA VAL A 26 -9.23 11.80 -3.16
C VAL A 26 -10.28 11.05 -4.00
N PRO A 27 -10.08 9.75 -4.31
CA PRO A 27 -11.09 8.97 -5.01
C PRO A 27 -12.38 8.92 -4.19
N PRO A 28 -13.57 9.03 -4.82
CA PRO A 28 -14.83 9.12 -4.08
C PRO A 28 -15.09 7.96 -3.11
N GLY A 29 -14.64 6.74 -3.43
CA GLY A 29 -14.80 5.57 -2.57
C GLY A 29 -13.71 5.39 -1.50
N LEU A 30 -12.69 6.26 -1.46
CA LEU A 30 -11.58 6.13 -0.51
C LEU A 30 -12.01 6.35 0.95
N PRO A 31 -12.82 7.36 1.31
CA PRO A 31 -13.29 7.54 2.69
C PRO A 31 -14.04 6.31 3.24
N ASP A 32 -14.93 5.73 2.43
CA ASP A 32 -15.64 4.50 2.79
C ASP A 32 -14.69 3.30 2.89
N CYS A 33 -13.68 3.24 2.02
CA CYS A 33 -12.63 2.22 2.10
C CYS A 33 -11.86 2.32 3.42
N ARG A 34 -11.44 3.52 3.84
CA ARG A 34 -10.78 3.77 5.12
C ARG A 34 -11.62 3.25 6.27
N SER A 35 -12.90 3.66 6.34
CA SER A 35 -13.83 3.23 7.39
C SER A 35 -13.98 1.72 7.47
N ARG A 36 -14.16 1.04 6.33
CA ARG A 36 -14.29 -0.42 6.28
C ARG A 36 -13.00 -1.14 6.65
N MET A 37 -11.86 -0.65 6.19
CA MET A 37 -10.56 -1.26 6.50
C MET A 37 -10.19 -1.09 7.97
N THR A 38 -10.43 0.07 8.58
CA THR A 38 -10.22 0.27 10.02
C THR A 38 -11.06 -0.70 10.85
N LYS A 39 -12.35 -0.83 10.54
CA LYS A 39 -13.23 -1.81 11.21
C LYS A 39 -12.73 -3.24 11.04
N LEU A 40 -12.33 -3.62 9.82
CA LEU A 40 -11.80 -4.96 9.56
C LEU A 40 -10.53 -5.25 10.37
N ILE A 41 -9.62 -4.28 10.48
CA ILE A 41 -8.39 -4.42 11.30
C ILE A 41 -8.76 -4.67 12.76
N GLU A 42 -9.70 -3.89 13.31
CA GLU A 42 -10.17 -4.05 14.68
C GLU A 42 -10.84 -5.42 14.90
N GLU A 43 -11.72 -5.84 13.99
CA GLU A 43 -12.38 -7.16 14.04
C GLU A 43 -11.39 -8.32 13.95
N VAL A 44 -10.39 -8.24 13.07
CA VAL A 44 -9.32 -9.25 12.97
C VAL A 44 -8.52 -9.32 14.26
N CYS A 45 -8.17 -8.17 14.86
CA CYS A 45 -7.45 -8.13 16.12
C CYS A 45 -8.25 -8.81 17.24
N LEU A 46 -9.54 -8.49 17.35
CA LEU A 46 -10.44 -9.07 18.36
C LEU A 46 -10.57 -10.58 18.20
N THR A 47 -10.83 -11.05 16.97
CA THR A 47 -11.03 -12.48 16.67
C THR A 47 -9.74 -13.30 16.77
N ALA A 48 -8.58 -12.68 16.56
CA ALA A 48 -7.27 -13.31 16.70
C ALA A 48 -6.72 -13.21 18.14
N ASN A 49 -7.54 -13.54 19.15
CA ASN A 49 -7.17 -13.50 20.58
C ASN A 49 -6.65 -12.14 21.05
N ASN A 50 -7.31 -11.05 20.68
CA ASN A 50 -6.86 -9.67 20.97
C ASN A 50 -5.43 -9.39 20.48
N CYS A 51 -5.11 -9.85 19.27
CA CYS A 51 -3.83 -9.58 18.62
C CYS A 51 -3.61 -8.05 18.55
N PRO A 52 -2.45 -7.53 18.97
CA PRO A 52 -2.19 -6.10 18.86
C PRO A 52 -2.05 -5.69 17.39
N VAL A 53 -2.52 -4.47 17.06
CA VAL A 53 -2.48 -3.95 15.68
C VAL A 53 -1.05 -3.94 15.10
N SER A 54 -0.04 -3.76 15.94
CA SER A 54 1.38 -3.82 15.56
C SER A 54 1.82 -5.18 15.00
N ARG A 55 1.02 -6.24 15.15
CA ARG A 55 1.26 -7.57 14.55
C ARG A 55 0.45 -7.81 13.29
N VAL A 56 -0.37 -6.85 12.87
CA VAL A 56 -1.10 -6.89 11.59
C VAL A 56 -0.21 -6.35 10.49
N VAL A 57 -0.09 -7.09 9.39
CA VAL A 57 0.50 -6.61 8.13
C VAL A 57 -0.62 -6.46 7.11
N LEU A 58 -0.75 -5.28 6.52
CA LEU A 58 -1.70 -5.04 5.42
C LEU A 58 -1.00 -5.25 4.09
N GLY A 59 -1.68 -5.86 3.13
CA GLY A 59 -1.10 -6.03 1.81
C GLY A 59 -2.16 -6.14 0.73
N GLY A 60 -1.76 -5.85 -0.50
CA GLY A 60 -2.64 -6.01 -1.64
C GLY A 60 -1.90 -5.86 -2.95
N PHE A 61 -2.63 -6.11 -4.04
CA PHE A 61 -2.15 -6.00 -5.41
C PHE A 61 -2.84 -4.84 -6.14
N SER A 62 -2.09 -4.05 -6.89
CA SER A 62 -2.59 -2.92 -7.69
C SER A 62 -3.39 -1.94 -6.82
N GLN A 63 -4.67 -1.71 -7.11
CA GLN A 63 -5.55 -0.91 -6.26
C GLN A 63 -5.62 -1.41 -4.80
N GLY A 64 -5.50 -2.73 -4.58
CA GLY A 64 -5.41 -3.31 -3.24
C GLY A 64 -4.18 -2.85 -2.48
N ALA A 65 -3.03 -2.68 -3.17
CA ALA A 65 -1.82 -2.14 -2.56
C ALA A 65 -2.01 -0.69 -2.12
N MET A 66 -2.60 0.13 -3.00
CA MET A 66 -2.86 1.56 -2.73
C MET A 66 -3.77 1.74 -1.51
N THR A 67 -4.86 0.97 -1.46
CA THR A 67 -5.84 1.02 -0.37
C THR A 67 -5.31 0.40 0.92
N ALA A 68 -4.44 -0.61 0.85
CA ALA A 68 -3.76 -1.16 2.03
C ALA A 68 -2.84 -0.13 2.70
N LEU A 69 -2.04 0.59 1.90
CA LEU A 69 -1.17 1.66 2.41
C LEU A 69 -1.99 2.84 2.95
N ASP A 70 -3.04 3.25 2.25
CA ASP A 70 -3.93 4.32 2.71
C ASP A 70 -4.63 3.99 4.03
N ALA A 71 -5.09 2.73 4.18
CA ALA A 71 -5.69 2.25 5.41
C ALA A 71 -4.67 2.22 6.57
N ALA A 72 -3.44 1.74 6.31
CA ALA A 72 -2.37 1.74 7.30
C ALA A 72 -2.08 3.15 7.83
N LEU A 73 -2.00 4.14 6.95
CA LEU A 73 -1.75 5.54 7.31
C LEU A 73 -2.96 6.25 7.94
N SER A 74 -4.16 5.67 7.81
CA SER A 74 -5.38 6.18 8.42
C SER A 74 -5.61 5.65 9.84
N MET A 75 -4.79 4.69 10.29
CA MET A 75 -4.80 4.27 11.69
C MET A 75 -4.21 5.36 12.60
N PRO A 76 -4.67 5.46 13.87
CA PRO A 76 -4.02 6.29 14.87
C PRO A 76 -2.54 5.92 15.07
N ALA A 77 -1.69 6.91 15.38
CA ALA A 77 -0.24 6.71 15.51
C ALA A 77 0.16 5.79 16.68
N ASP A 78 -0.70 5.63 17.67
CA ASP A 78 -0.56 4.67 18.78
C ASP A 78 -1.07 3.26 18.42
N LYS A 79 -1.78 3.10 17.30
CA LYS A 79 -2.34 1.84 16.79
C LYS A 79 -1.85 1.52 15.38
N ARG A 80 -0.55 1.71 15.13
CA ARG A 80 0.06 1.47 13.82
C ARG A 80 0.15 -0.02 13.51
N VAL A 81 -0.06 -0.37 12.25
CA VAL A 81 0.17 -1.72 11.73
C VAL A 81 1.66 -2.07 11.73
N GLY A 82 1.99 -3.36 11.80
CA GLY A 82 3.36 -3.87 11.78
C GLY A 82 4.07 -3.71 10.44
N GLY A 83 3.31 -3.53 9.36
CA GLY A 83 3.88 -3.20 8.06
C GLY A 83 2.86 -3.21 6.93
N VAL A 84 3.34 -2.82 5.74
CA VAL A 84 2.56 -2.81 4.50
C VAL A 84 3.29 -3.56 3.39
N VAL A 85 2.56 -4.35 2.60
CA VAL A 85 3.05 -4.98 1.37
C VAL A 85 2.31 -4.37 0.17
N SER A 86 3.03 -3.61 -0.64
CA SER A 86 2.55 -3.00 -1.87
C SER A 86 2.99 -3.82 -3.08
N LEU A 87 2.09 -4.65 -3.63
CA LEU A 87 2.35 -5.43 -4.85
C LEU A 87 1.81 -4.66 -6.05
N SER A 88 2.68 -4.18 -6.92
CA SER A 88 2.33 -3.39 -8.11
C SER A 88 1.43 -2.18 -7.83
N GLY A 89 1.68 -1.48 -6.72
CA GLY A 89 0.93 -0.29 -6.28
C GLY A 89 1.46 1.04 -6.83
N ALA A 90 0.77 2.13 -6.52
CA ALA A 90 1.18 3.49 -6.88
C ALA A 90 0.86 4.47 -5.74
N PRO A 91 1.45 5.68 -5.74
CA PRO A 91 1.04 6.74 -4.82
C PRO A 91 -0.42 7.16 -5.03
N LEU A 92 -1.10 7.45 -3.93
CA LEU A 92 -2.46 7.98 -3.89
C LEU A 92 -2.50 9.13 -2.88
N VAL A 93 -3.22 10.21 -3.16
CA VAL A 93 -3.40 11.36 -2.24
C VAL A 93 -2.10 11.80 -1.55
N VAL A 94 -1.08 12.10 -2.36
CA VAL A 94 0.33 12.21 -1.92
C VAL A 94 0.54 13.20 -0.78
N ASP A 95 -0.14 14.35 -0.80
CA ASP A 95 -0.05 15.35 0.27
C ASP A 95 -0.59 14.81 1.61
N GLU A 96 -1.71 14.07 1.57
CA GLU A 96 -2.25 13.41 2.77
C GLU A 96 -1.31 12.33 3.29
N TRP A 97 -0.77 11.50 2.39
CA TRP A 97 0.17 10.45 2.77
C TRP A 97 1.45 11.01 3.36
N ALA A 98 2.03 12.06 2.76
CA ALA A 98 3.21 12.73 3.28
C ALA A 98 2.98 13.26 4.70
N ALA A 99 1.84 13.92 4.96
CA ALA A 99 1.48 14.40 6.28
C ALA A 99 1.30 13.26 7.30
N LYS A 100 0.58 12.20 6.93
CA LYS A 100 0.33 11.03 7.80
C LYS A 100 1.60 10.23 8.09
N LEU A 101 2.53 10.14 7.13
CA LEU A 101 3.80 9.43 7.32
C LEU A 101 4.66 10.05 8.43
N GLN A 102 4.54 11.36 8.68
CA GLN A 102 5.26 12.01 9.79
C GLN A 102 4.86 11.45 11.16
N SER A 103 3.60 11.05 11.36
CA SER A 103 3.14 10.37 12.59
C SER A 103 3.32 8.84 12.54
N HIS A 104 3.71 8.31 11.37
CA HIS A 104 3.95 6.88 11.13
C HIS A 104 5.42 6.56 10.85
N ARG A 105 6.35 7.41 11.31
CA ARG A 105 7.80 7.18 11.16
C ARG A 105 8.21 5.78 11.61
N GLY A 106 9.04 5.14 10.82
CA GLY A 106 9.47 3.76 11.00
C GLY A 106 8.54 2.71 10.40
N LEU A 107 7.39 3.10 9.81
CA LEU A 107 6.45 2.15 9.19
C LEU A 107 7.19 1.28 8.16
N PRO A 108 7.24 -0.05 8.34
CA PRO A 108 7.92 -0.89 7.39
C PRO A 108 7.05 -1.16 6.17
N VAL A 109 7.60 -0.98 4.97
CA VAL A 109 6.88 -1.19 3.70
C VAL A 109 7.73 -2.03 2.75
N LEU A 110 7.16 -3.11 2.21
CA LEU A 110 7.69 -3.85 1.07
C LEU A 110 7.01 -3.36 -0.21
N ILE A 111 7.79 -2.97 -1.21
CA ILE A 111 7.29 -2.62 -2.54
C ILE A 111 7.79 -3.65 -3.55
N THR A 112 6.87 -4.20 -4.33
CA THR A 112 7.19 -5.06 -5.48
C THR A 112 6.53 -4.44 -6.71
N HIS A 113 7.20 -4.50 -7.86
CA HIS A 113 6.67 -3.97 -9.11
C HIS A 113 7.40 -4.57 -10.31
N GLY A 114 6.67 -4.85 -11.38
CA GLY A 114 7.22 -5.34 -12.63
C GLY A 114 7.81 -4.20 -13.47
N ARG A 115 9.06 -4.34 -13.94
CA ARG A 115 9.70 -3.37 -14.83
C ARG A 115 9.06 -3.32 -16.21
N ALA A 116 8.40 -4.40 -16.62
CA ALA A 116 7.65 -4.49 -17.88
C ALA A 116 6.13 -4.37 -17.65
N ASP A 117 5.70 -3.78 -16.53
CA ASP A 117 4.28 -3.56 -16.23
C ASP A 117 3.65 -2.59 -17.25
N GLY A 118 2.75 -3.14 -18.07
CA GLY A 118 2.00 -2.39 -19.09
C GLY A 118 0.72 -1.73 -18.59
N THR A 119 0.33 -1.96 -17.33
CA THR A 119 -0.85 -1.37 -16.69
C THR A 119 -0.46 -0.16 -15.85
N LEU A 120 0.52 -0.32 -14.96
CA LEU A 120 1.09 0.74 -14.13
C LEU A 120 2.58 0.89 -14.44
N PRO A 121 2.99 1.98 -15.11
CA PRO A 121 4.39 2.19 -15.49
C PRO A 121 5.32 2.13 -14.27
N PHE A 122 6.46 1.45 -14.39
CA PHE A 122 7.42 1.22 -13.31
C PHE A 122 7.83 2.49 -12.54
N GLN A 123 7.81 3.66 -13.19
CA GLN A 123 8.10 4.96 -12.60
C GLN A 123 7.26 5.25 -11.35
N VAL A 124 6.01 4.78 -11.28
CA VAL A 124 5.15 4.99 -10.11
C VAL A 124 5.67 4.27 -8.87
N ALA A 125 6.37 3.14 -9.03
CA ALA A 125 7.01 2.43 -7.93
C ALA A 125 8.18 3.24 -7.36
N GLY A 126 8.94 3.91 -8.22
CA GLY A 126 10.00 4.84 -7.80
C GLY A 126 9.44 6.03 -7.03
N TRP A 127 8.37 6.66 -7.52
CA TRP A 127 7.71 7.75 -6.81
C TRP A 127 7.15 7.32 -5.45
N LEU A 128 6.60 6.11 -5.36
CA LEU A 128 6.12 5.55 -4.10
C LEU A 128 7.27 5.31 -3.11
N GLU A 129 8.37 4.71 -3.58
CA GLU A 129 9.57 4.50 -2.77
C GLU A 129 10.12 5.82 -2.22
N GLU A 130 10.25 6.83 -3.08
CA GLU A 130 10.73 8.17 -2.70
C GLU A 130 9.81 8.84 -1.68
N LEU A 131 8.50 8.87 -1.95
CA LEU A 131 7.51 9.43 -1.02
C LEU A 131 7.62 8.80 0.37
N LEU A 132 7.69 7.48 0.43
CA LEU A 132 7.75 6.72 1.68
C LEU A 132 9.06 6.96 2.42
N LYS A 133 10.21 6.81 1.75
CA LYS A 133 11.53 7.02 2.37
C LYS A 133 11.71 8.46 2.84
N HIS A 134 11.33 9.43 2.02
CA HIS A 134 11.46 10.85 2.35
C HIS A 134 10.66 11.25 3.60
N ASN A 135 9.50 10.61 3.81
CA ASN A 135 8.64 10.88 4.95
C ASN A 135 8.83 9.91 6.13
N GLY A 136 9.92 9.13 6.13
CA GLY A 136 10.39 8.39 7.29
C GLY A 136 9.85 6.96 7.43
N ALA A 137 9.27 6.36 6.39
CA ALA A 137 9.01 4.92 6.36
C ALA A 137 10.30 4.12 6.09
N VAL A 138 10.33 2.85 6.52
CA VAL A 138 11.42 1.91 6.27
C VAL A 138 11.05 1.04 5.07
N VAL A 139 11.63 1.32 3.92
CA VAL A 139 11.23 0.70 2.65
C VAL A 139 12.21 -0.38 2.20
N THR A 140 11.68 -1.57 1.94
CA THR A 140 12.34 -2.68 1.22
C THR A 140 11.73 -2.78 -0.18
N THR A 141 12.55 -3.01 -1.20
CA THR A 141 12.07 -3.19 -2.58
C THR A 141 12.42 -4.57 -3.12
N ALA A 142 11.52 -5.16 -3.90
CA ALA A 142 11.72 -6.40 -4.64
C ALA A 142 11.14 -6.25 -6.06
N PHE A 143 11.76 -5.38 -6.84
CA PHE A 143 11.38 -5.16 -8.24
C PHE A 143 11.80 -6.36 -9.11
N HIS A 144 11.00 -6.69 -10.12
CA HIS A 144 11.24 -7.83 -11.02
C HIS A 144 11.11 -7.43 -12.49
N SER A 145 11.55 -8.29 -13.41
CA SER A 145 11.47 -8.05 -14.87
C SER A 145 10.10 -8.33 -15.49
N GLY A 146 9.13 -8.81 -14.69
CA GLY A 146 7.78 -9.18 -15.14
C GLY A 146 6.88 -7.99 -15.45
N GLY A 147 5.62 -8.30 -15.75
CA GLY A 147 4.57 -7.35 -16.08
C GLY A 147 3.74 -6.95 -14.85
N HIS A 148 2.43 -6.75 -15.06
CA HIS A 148 1.46 -6.52 -13.98
C HIS A 148 1.10 -7.85 -13.30
N ASP A 149 2.06 -8.46 -12.60
CA ASP A 149 1.95 -9.77 -11.97
C ASP A 149 2.57 -9.80 -10.56
N PHE A 150 2.52 -10.96 -9.89
CA PHE A 150 3.04 -11.15 -8.52
C PHE A 150 4.57 -11.35 -8.45
N GLY A 151 5.23 -11.42 -9.62
CA GLY A 151 6.66 -11.62 -9.74
C GLY A 151 7.10 -13.10 -9.71
N PRO A 152 8.40 -13.32 -9.94
CA PRO A 152 9.03 -14.63 -9.84
C PRO A 152 9.19 -15.09 -8.37
N PRO A 153 9.61 -16.34 -8.12
CA PRO A 153 9.85 -16.86 -6.77
C PRO A 153 10.70 -15.96 -5.85
N SER A 154 11.66 -15.21 -6.40
CA SER A 154 12.47 -14.27 -5.61
C SER A 154 11.65 -13.15 -4.96
N VAL A 155 10.54 -12.74 -5.56
CA VAL A 155 9.60 -11.77 -4.95
C VAL A 155 8.85 -12.42 -3.80
N HIS A 156 8.46 -13.69 -3.94
CA HIS A 156 7.81 -14.45 -2.87
C HIS A 156 8.75 -14.69 -1.68
N GLU A 157 10.04 -14.92 -1.94
CA GLU A 157 11.07 -15.02 -0.89
C GLU A 157 11.23 -13.70 -0.14
N ALA A 158 11.24 -12.56 -0.83
CA ALA A 158 11.26 -11.24 -0.20
C ALA A 158 10.01 -10.99 0.65
N LEU A 159 8.83 -11.38 0.14
CA LEU A 159 7.58 -11.31 0.90
C LEU A 159 7.64 -12.17 2.17
N ARG A 160 8.10 -13.42 2.06
CA ARG A 160 8.27 -14.31 3.20
C ARG A 160 9.21 -13.70 4.24
N ALA A 161 10.40 -13.26 3.82
CA ALA A 161 11.38 -12.65 4.72
C ALA A 161 10.83 -11.39 5.40
N PHE A 162 10.06 -10.58 4.66
CA PHE A 162 9.39 -9.40 5.23
C PHE A 162 8.42 -9.81 6.34
N LEU A 163 7.53 -10.78 6.07
CA LEU A 163 6.54 -11.25 7.05
C LEU A 163 7.18 -11.92 8.28
N GLU A 164 8.17 -12.79 8.08
CA GLU A 164 8.89 -13.49 9.16
C GLU A 164 9.53 -12.51 10.14
N ALA A 165 10.18 -11.46 9.62
CA ALA A 165 10.78 -10.43 10.46
C ALA A 165 9.78 -9.62 11.31
N ARG A 166 8.48 -9.63 10.96
CA ARG A 166 7.41 -8.98 11.75
C ARG A 166 6.65 -9.96 12.63
N ALA A 167 6.78 -11.26 12.41
CA ALA A 167 6.25 -12.27 13.31
C ALA A 167 7.09 -12.41 14.60
N GLN A 168 8.39 -12.08 14.51
CA GLN A 168 9.38 -12.19 15.60
C GLN A 168 9.56 -10.91 16.42
N ALA A 169 8.99 -9.79 15.99
CA ALA A 169 9.02 -8.49 16.67
C ALA A 169 7.81 -8.32 17.61
#